data_AF-A0A4Q5SAD0-F1
#
_entry.id   AF-A0A4Q5SAD0-F1
#
_cell.length_a   1.000
_cell.length_b   1.000
_cell.length_c   1.000
_cell.angle_alpha   90.00
_cell.angle_beta   90.00
_cell.angle_gamma   90.00
#
_symmetry.space_group_name_H-M   'P 1'
#
loop_
_entity.id
_entity.type
_entity.pdbx_description
1 polymer ?
#
loop_
_entity_poly.entity_id
_entity_poly.type
_entity_poly.pdbx_seq_one_letter_code
_entity_poly.pdbx_strand_id
1 'polypeptide(L)'
;MKYIVIFLCLAIAACGGSNEYKKAEDAQDAGREFIRATLDGDHEKARFYLLKDTTNLLLLKQQVANYDQQSSRDKNAFRQSSIRPVEIRAVNDSVTLFKYYNTFHSNDTTTLRILRIDGEWLVDLKSILKM
;
A
#
# COMPACT_ATOMS: atom_id res chain seq x y z
N MET A 1 21.30 -57.53 9.60
CA MET A 1 21.53 -56.48 8.57
C MET A 1 20.28 -55.61 8.55
N LYS A 2 20.12 -54.65 9.48
CA LYS A 2 20.62 -53.26 9.47
C LYS A 2 20.27 -52.52 8.18
N TYR A 3 19.04 -52.00 8.10
CA TYR A 3 18.73 -50.81 7.31
C TYR A 3 17.74 -49.95 8.13
N ILE A 4 18.31 -49.02 8.88
CA ILE A 4 17.59 -47.92 9.52
C ILE A 4 17.22 -46.96 8.38
N VAL A 5 15.93 -46.85 8.07
CA VAL A 5 15.40 -45.83 7.17
C VAL A 5 15.19 -44.58 8.02
N ILE A 6 16.17 -43.66 7.98
CA ILE A 6 16.05 -42.32 8.55
C ILE A 6 15.06 -41.53 7.70
N PHE A 7 13.90 -41.25 8.29
CA PHE A 7 12.92 -40.31 7.76
C PHE A 7 13.42 -38.90 8.06
N LEU A 8 14.12 -38.31 7.09
CA LEU A 8 14.60 -36.94 7.15
C LEU A 8 13.42 -35.99 6.86
N CYS A 9 12.67 -35.63 7.90
CA CYS A 9 11.76 -34.49 7.86
C CYS A 9 12.61 -33.21 7.70
N LEU A 10 12.85 -32.80 6.46
CA LEU A 10 13.26 -31.44 6.14
C LEU A 10 12.06 -30.52 6.45
N ALA A 11 11.98 -30.06 7.69
CA ALA A 11 11.18 -28.90 8.02
C ALA A 11 11.85 -27.69 7.35
N ILE A 12 11.40 -27.37 6.14
CA ILE A 12 11.60 -26.04 5.56
C ILE A 12 10.83 -25.08 6.46
N ALA A 13 11.50 -24.58 7.50
CA ALA A 13 11.13 -23.34 8.12
C ALA A 13 11.29 -22.26 7.03
N ALA A 14 10.22 -22.05 6.28
CA ALA A 14 10.06 -20.84 5.49
C ALA A 14 10.14 -19.70 6.51
N CYS A 15 11.30 -19.06 6.57
CA CYS A 15 11.51 -17.82 7.26
C CYS A 15 10.63 -16.80 6.52
N GLY A 16 9.37 -16.69 6.93
CA GLY A 16 8.53 -15.56 6.59
C GLY A 16 9.19 -14.38 7.27
N GLY A 17 10.10 -13.72 6.55
CA GLY A 17 10.65 -12.44 6.96
C GLY A 17 9.47 -11.50 7.10
N SER A 18 8.97 -11.34 8.31
CA SER A 18 8.06 -10.26 8.62
C SER A 18 8.89 -9.00 8.42
N ASN A 19 8.80 -8.42 7.21
CA ASN A 19 9.17 -7.03 7.02
C ASN A 19 8.29 -6.27 8.01
N GLU A 20 8.85 -5.92 9.17
CA GLU A 20 8.20 -5.01 10.09
C GLU A 20 8.16 -3.65 9.42
N TYR A 21 7.07 -3.40 8.70
CA TYR A 21 6.77 -2.07 8.19
C TYR A 21 6.67 -1.11 9.38
N LYS A 22 7.31 0.05 9.27
CA LYS A 22 7.28 1.05 10.31
C LYS A 22 5.98 1.84 10.21
N LYS A 23 5.39 2.16 11.36
CA LYS A 23 4.25 3.09 11.39
C LYS A 23 4.69 4.43 10.81
N ALA A 24 3.79 5.07 10.08
CA ALA A 24 4.05 6.38 9.50
C ALA A 24 4.28 7.43 10.59
N GLU A 25 5.26 8.30 10.37
CA GLU A 25 5.61 9.38 11.30
C GLU A 25 4.53 10.48 11.31
N ASP A 26 3.95 10.75 10.14
CA ASP A 26 2.91 11.74 9.94
C ASP A 26 1.92 11.34 8.82
N ALA A 27 0.94 12.19 8.57
CA ALA A 27 -0.07 11.94 7.53
C ALA A 27 0.55 11.92 6.12
N GLN A 28 1.51 12.79 5.83
CA GLN A 28 2.14 12.83 4.52
C GLN A 28 2.94 11.55 4.27
N ASP A 29 3.66 11.06 5.28
CA ASP A 29 4.39 9.80 5.24
C ASP A 29 3.47 8.61 4.98
N ALA A 30 2.36 8.49 5.73
CA ALA A 30 1.37 7.44 5.50
C ALA A 30 0.83 7.44 4.05
N GLY A 31 0.53 8.63 3.52
CA GLY A 31 0.08 8.79 2.14
C GLY A 31 1.16 8.39 1.13
N ARG A 32 2.39 8.89 1.28
CA ARG A 32 3.50 8.54 0.38
C ARG A 32 3.78 7.05 0.38
N GLU A 33 3.84 6.44 1.54
CA GLU A 33 4.15 5.01 1.70
C GLU A 33 3.07 4.13 1.09
N PHE A 34 1.79 4.45 1.31
CA PHE A 34 0.66 3.77 0.67
C PHE A 34 0.70 3.92 -0.86
N ILE A 35 0.87 5.15 -1.37
CA ILE A 35 0.92 5.40 -2.81
C ILE A 35 2.10 4.65 -3.43
N ARG A 36 3.29 4.73 -2.84
CA ARG A 36 4.49 4.06 -3.36
C ARG A 36 4.29 2.54 -3.39
N ALA A 37 3.76 1.97 -2.32
CA ALA A 37 3.47 0.54 -2.23
C ALA A 37 2.47 0.07 -3.31
N THR A 38 1.41 0.85 -3.58
CA THR A 38 0.46 0.52 -4.66
C THR A 38 1.09 0.61 -6.05
N LEU A 39 1.93 1.61 -6.31
CA LEU A 39 2.66 1.76 -7.58
C LEU A 39 3.74 0.69 -7.78
N ASP A 40 4.30 0.15 -6.70
CA ASP A 40 5.31 -0.92 -6.76
C ASP A 40 4.72 -2.33 -6.87
N GLY A 41 3.43 -2.48 -6.59
CA GLY A 41 2.79 -3.78 -6.41
C GLY A 41 3.11 -4.44 -5.07
N ASP A 42 3.58 -3.68 -4.09
CA ASP A 42 3.77 -4.16 -2.72
C ASP A 42 2.44 -4.09 -1.96
N HIS A 43 1.61 -5.11 -2.20
CA HIS A 43 0.25 -5.16 -1.69
C HIS A 43 0.19 -5.33 -0.16
N GLU A 44 1.18 -5.99 0.43
CA GLU A 44 1.27 -6.16 1.88
C GLU A 44 1.57 -4.84 2.57
N LYS A 45 2.54 -4.07 2.03
CA LYS A 45 2.85 -2.73 2.52
C LYS A 45 1.69 -1.76 2.29
N ALA A 46 1.03 -1.81 1.13
CA ALA A 46 -0.16 -0.99 0.88
C ALA A 46 -1.26 -1.29 1.90
N ARG A 47 -1.48 -2.58 2.24
CA ARG A 47 -2.44 -2.99 3.28
C ARG A 47 -2.03 -2.54 4.68
N PHE A 48 -0.73 -2.45 4.95
CA PHE A 48 -0.22 -1.99 6.25
C PHE A 48 -0.62 -0.54 6.55
N TYR A 49 -0.48 0.36 5.58
CA TYR A 49 -0.84 1.78 5.72
C TYR A 49 -2.32 2.09 5.44
N LEU A 50 -3.15 1.08 5.19
CA LEU A 50 -4.58 1.25 4.90
C LEU A 50 -5.42 1.20 6.19
N LEU A 51 -6.46 2.03 6.27
CA LEU A 51 -7.51 1.87 7.28
C LEU A 51 -8.31 0.57 7.01
N LYS A 52 -8.18 -0.42 7.91
CA LYS A 52 -8.67 -1.79 7.71
C LYS A 52 -10.17 -1.98 8.01
N ASP A 53 -11.02 -1.26 7.30
CA ASP A 53 -12.46 -1.56 7.24
C ASP A 53 -12.84 -2.35 5.98
N THR A 54 -14.06 -2.90 5.99
CA THR A 54 -14.56 -3.77 4.92
C THR A 54 -14.50 -3.11 3.54
N THR A 55 -14.86 -1.84 3.42
CA THR A 55 -14.91 -1.13 2.14
C THR A 55 -13.50 -0.84 1.63
N ASN A 56 -12.61 -0.36 2.49
CA ASN A 56 -11.21 -0.11 2.14
C ASN A 56 -10.49 -1.39 1.71
N LEU A 57 -10.70 -2.50 2.44
CA LEU A 57 -10.13 -3.80 2.08
C LEU A 57 -10.64 -4.32 0.74
N LEU A 58 -11.93 -4.13 0.44
CA LEU A 58 -12.51 -4.47 -0.85
C LEU A 58 -11.89 -3.65 -1.99
N LEU A 59 -11.75 -2.33 -1.80
CA LEU A 59 -11.14 -1.45 -2.79
C LEU A 59 -9.68 -1.78 -3.04
N LEU A 60 -8.90 -2.07 -1.98
CA LEU A 60 -7.53 -2.51 -2.14
C LEU A 60 -7.47 -3.82 -2.93
N LYS A 61 -8.34 -4.80 -2.62
CA LYS A 61 -8.41 -6.06 -3.37
C LYS A 61 -8.71 -5.82 -4.86
N GLN A 62 -9.58 -4.88 -5.18
CA GLN A 62 -9.85 -4.50 -6.56
C GLN A 62 -8.65 -3.82 -7.22
N GLN A 63 -7.94 -2.92 -6.52
CA GLN A 63 -6.71 -2.31 -7.03
C GLN A 63 -5.63 -3.36 -7.33
N VAL A 64 -5.47 -4.36 -6.45
CA VAL A 64 -4.56 -5.49 -6.66
C VAL A 64 -4.93 -6.25 -7.94
N ALA A 65 -6.19 -6.65 -8.07
CA ALA A 65 -6.66 -7.36 -9.27
C ALA A 65 -6.44 -6.56 -10.56
N ASN A 66 -6.69 -5.24 -10.51
CA ASN A 66 -6.44 -4.35 -11.64
C ASN A 66 -4.94 -4.26 -11.97
N TYR A 67 -4.09 -4.12 -10.95
CA TYR A 67 -2.63 -4.12 -11.12
C TYR A 67 -2.15 -5.41 -11.76
N ASP A 68 -2.64 -6.57 -11.31
CA ASP A 68 -2.24 -7.87 -11.84
C ASP A 68 -2.53 -8.02 -13.34
N GLN A 69 -3.62 -7.42 -13.81
CA GLN A 69 -4.01 -7.41 -15.22
C GLN A 69 -3.18 -6.44 -16.10
N GLN A 70 -2.38 -5.54 -15.50
CA GLN A 70 -1.54 -4.63 -16.27
C GLN A 70 -0.38 -5.34 -16.97
N SER A 71 0.06 -4.78 -18.10
CA SER A 71 1.23 -5.27 -18.80
C SER A 71 2.50 -5.09 -17.96
N SER A 72 3.52 -5.93 -18.18
CA SER A 72 4.83 -5.77 -17.52
C SER A 72 5.46 -4.40 -17.80
N ARG A 73 5.18 -3.82 -18.98
CA ARG A 73 5.61 -2.47 -19.35
C ARG A 73 4.98 -1.42 -18.45
N ASP A 74 3.67 -1.48 -18.25
CA ASP A 74 2.95 -0.50 -17.43
C ASP A 74 3.32 -0.63 -15.95
N LYS A 75 3.44 -1.87 -15.44
CA LYS A 75 3.94 -2.12 -14.07
C LYS A 75 5.33 -1.50 -13.86
N ASN A 76 6.22 -1.64 -14.83
CA ASN A 76 7.53 -1.00 -14.79
C ASN A 76 7.45 0.53 -14.83
N ALA A 77 6.56 1.08 -15.66
CA ALA A 77 6.35 2.53 -15.74
C ALA A 77 5.82 3.11 -14.42
N PHE A 78 4.86 2.44 -13.76
CA PHE A 78 4.38 2.83 -12.43
C PHE A 78 5.49 2.74 -11.37
N ARG A 79 6.28 1.66 -11.36
CA ARG A 79 7.45 1.52 -10.47
C ARG A 79 8.45 2.67 -10.62
N GLN A 80 8.74 3.07 -11.86
CA GLN A 80 9.69 4.15 -12.14
C GLN A 80 9.09 5.55 -11.99
N SER A 81 7.76 5.66 -11.90
CA SER A 81 7.10 6.95 -11.78
C SER A 81 7.37 7.62 -10.42
N SER A 82 7.46 8.94 -10.41
CA SER A 82 7.56 9.74 -9.19
C SER A 82 6.17 10.19 -8.72
N ILE A 83 5.98 10.23 -7.41
CA ILE A 83 4.79 10.82 -6.79
C ILE A 83 4.98 12.34 -6.74
N ARG A 84 4.02 13.11 -7.25
CA ARG A 84 4.04 14.57 -7.28
C ARG A 84 2.87 15.12 -6.43
N PRO A 85 3.14 15.59 -5.21
CA PRO A 85 2.14 16.29 -4.41
C PRO A 85 1.65 17.55 -5.13
N VAL A 86 0.34 17.74 -5.15
CA VAL A 86 -0.33 18.95 -5.62
C VAL A 86 -0.76 19.80 -4.44
N GLU A 87 -1.36 19.19 -3.44
CA GLU A 87 -1.80 19.84 -2.21
C GLU A 87 -1.75 18.84 -1.06
N ILE A 88 -1.26 19.26 0.10
CA ILE A 88 -1.36 18.51 1.36
C ILE A 88 -1.99 19.46 2.36
N ARG A 89 -3.25 19.18 2.74
CA ARG A 89 -4.05 20.06 3.58
C ARG A 89 -4.54 19.32 4.81
N ALA A 90 -4.09 19.76 5.99
CA ALA A 90 -4.70 19.36 7.25
C ALA A 90 -6.11 19.97 7.33
N VAL A 91 -7.13 19.12 7.47
CA VAL A 91 -8.51 19.55 7.74
C VAL A 91 -8.70 19.77 9.23
N ASN A 92 -8.08 18.90 10.04
CA ASN A 92 -7.94 19.01 11.50
C ASN A 92 -6.80 18.08 11.96
N ASP A 93 -6.59 17.98 13.28
CA ASP A 93 -5.51 17.20 13.91
C ASP A 93 -5.53 15.70 13.61
N SER A 94 -6.66 15.16 13.13
CA SER A 94 -6.85 13.75 12.84
C SER A 94 -7.19 13.48 11.37
N VAL A 95 -7.25 14.50 10.52
CA VAL A 95 -7.67 14.36 9.12
C VAL A 95 -6.79 15.22 8.22
N THR A 96 -6.12 14.59 7.25
CA THR A 96 -5.36 15.27 6.20
C THR A 96 -5.84 14.82 4.83
N LEU A 97 -5.89 15.75 3.88
CA LEU A 97 -6.12 15.47 2.47
C LEU A 97 -4.80 15.60 1.71
N PHE A 98 -4.46 14.57 0.94
CA PHE A 98 -3.24 14.53 0.13
C PHE A 98 -3.65 14.34 -1.34
N LYS A 99 -3.60 15.44 -2.10
CA LYS A 99 -3.79 15.45 -3.55
C LYS A 99 -2.45 15.24 -4.25
N TYR A 100 -2.38 14.31 -5.19
CA TYR A 100 -1.17 13.99 -5.92
C TYR A 100 -1.48 13.50 -7.35
N TYR A 101 -0.45 13.45 -8.18
CA TYR A 101 -0.42 12.62 -9.40
C TYR A 101 0.88 11.81 -9.43
N ASN A 102 0.98 10.81 -10.30
CA ASN A 102 2.24 10.12 -10.58
C ASN A 102 2.73 10.50 -11.99
N THR A 103 4.04 10.52 -12.22
CA THR A 103 4.57 11.01 -13.51
C THR A 103 4.24 10.14 -14.73
N PHE A 104 3.75 8.90 -14.55
CA PHE A 104 3.25 8.09 -15.68
C PHE A 104 1.85 8.53 -16.10
N HIS A 105 1.03 9.01 -15.16
CA HIS A 105 -0.29 9.59 -15.37
C HIS A 105 -0.34 11.05 -14.89
N SER A 106 0.40 11.93 -15.56
CA SER A 106 0.61 13.32 -15.09
C SER A 106 -0.63 14.19 -15.08
N ASN A 107 -1.67 13.81 -15.84
CA ASN A 107 -2.91 14.57 -15.96
C ASN A 107 -3.99 14.08 -14.98
N ASP A 108 -3.76 12.95 -14.31
CA ASP A 108 -4.75 12.31 -13.44
C ASP A 108 -4.38 12.56 -11.98
N THR A 109 -5.10 13.47 -11.33
CA THR A 109 -4.90 13.71 -9.89
C THR A 109 -5.83 12.84 -9.06
N THR A 110 -5.31 12.30 -7.96
CA THR A 110 -6.07 11.60 -6.93
C THR A 110 -5.92 12.35 -5.60
N THR A 111 -7.01 12.48 -4.86
CA THR A 111 -6.98 12.99 -3.48
C THR A 111 -7.21 11.81 -2.54
N LEU A 112 -6.29 11.57 -1.61
CA LEU A 112 -6.47 10.61 -0.53
C LEU A 112 -6.84 11.34 0.76
N ARG A 113 -7.80 10.80 1.49
CA ARG A 113 -8.00 11.15 2.89
C ARG A 113 -7.16 10.25 3.79
N ILE A 114 -6.48 10.86 4.74
CA ILE A 114 -5.59 10.20 5.70
C ILE A 114 -6.10 10.53 7.10
N LEU A 115 -6.28 9.50 7.91
CA LEU A 115 -6.87 9.58 9.24
C LEU A 115 -5.86 9.23 10.31
N ARG A 116 -5.90 9.94 11.44
CA ARG A 116 -5.26 9.51 12.68
C ARG A 116 -6.25 8.72 13.51
N ILE A 117 -6.00 7.44 13.74
CA ILE A 117 -6.81 6.56 14.58
C ILE A 117 -5.89 5.87 15.58
N ASP A 118 -6.19 5.98 16.87
CA ASP A 118 -5.41 5.38 17.95
C ASP A 118 -3.89 5.71 17.88
N GLY A 119 -3.59 6.93 17.43
CA GLY A 119 -2.21 7.42 17.27
C GLY A 119 -1.54 7.04 15.95
N GLU A 120 -2.17 6.23 15.10
CA GLU A 120 -1.64 5.78 13.81
C GLU A 120 -2.23 6.55 12.63
N TRP A 121 -1.39 6.91 11.65
CA TRP A 121 -1.83 7.53 10.40
C TRP A 121 -2.11 6.46 9.34
N LEU A 122 -3.35 6.41 8.86
CA LEU A 122 -3.84 5.40 7.93
C LEU A 122 -4.61 6.03 6.77
N VAL A 123 -4.46 5.47 5.57
CA VAL A 123 -5.15 5.91 4.36
C VAL A 123 -6.57 5.38 4.33
N ASP A 124 -7.53 6.29 4.13
CA ASP A 124 -8.92 5.94 3.87
C ASP A 124 -9.19 5.91 2.36
N LEU A 125 -8.95 4.75 1.74
CA LEU A 125 -9.03 4.59 0.30
C LEU A 125 -10.43 4.88 -0.26
N LYS A 126 -11.51 4.52 0.44
CA LYS A 126 -12.90 4.78 0.01
C LYS A 126 -13.25 6.25 -0.15
N SER A 127 -12.42 7.16 0.37
CA SER A 127 -12.58 8.60 0.14
C SER A 127 -12.54 8.96 -1.35
N ILE A 128 -11.82 8.21 -2.19
CA ILE A 128 -11.73 8.46 -3.64
C ILE A 128 -13.07 8.29 -4.38
N LEU A 129 -14.03 7.56 -3.80
CA LEU A 129 -15.34 7.31 -4.42
C LEU A 129 -16.32 8.47 -4.21
N LYS A 130 -16.06 9.33 -3.23
CA LYS A 130 -16.99 10.39 -2.78
C LYS A 130 -16.54 11.78 -3.20
N MET A 131 -15.54 11.88 -4.08
CA MET A 131 -14.93 13.11 -4.56
C MET A 131 -15.13 13.30 -6.05
#